data_AF-A0A914R653-F1
#
_entry.id   AF-A0A914R653-F1
#
_cell.length_a   1.000
_cell.length_b   1.000
_cell.length_c   1.000
_cell.angle_alpha   90.00
_cell.angle_beta   90.00
_cell.angle_gamma   90.00
#
_symmetry.space_group_name_H-M   'P 1'
#
loop_
_entity.id
_entity.type
_entity.pdbx_description
1 polymer ?
#
loop_
_entity_poly.entity_id
_entity_poly.type
_entity_poly.pdbx_seq_one_letter_code
_entity_poly.pdbx_strand_id
1 'polypeptide(L)'
;RNISLSYSSKFFIIQGEYITPEKIENVYIHSKFVAQLFVHGESLKSCLVAIVVPDEEVLLKSSADILNIHDVSFEELCSNKEVKKMILVDMLDIGKKAGLCSFEQVKDIYVSSEQFTVENDLLTPTLKGKRRNLKKHFAIQIAEMYSKLK
;
A
#
# COMPACT_ATOMS: atom_id res chain seq x y z
N ARG A 1 -10.56 -10.36 34.88
CA ARG A 1 -10.20 -11.50 34.00
C ARG A 1 -10.00 -10.92 32.60
N ASN A 2 -8.75 -10.65 32.23
CA ASN A 2 -8.40 -10.04 30.96
C ASN A 2 -8.57 -11.08 29.84
N ILE A 3 -9.58 -10.89 29.01
CA ILE A 3 -9.76 -11.67 27.80
C ILE A 3 -8.72 -11.12 26.80
N SER A 4 -7.59 -11.82 26.71
CA SER A 4 -6.67 -11.73 25.59
C SER A 4 -7.43 -12.25 24.36
N LEU A 5 -8.18 -11.36 23.70
CA LEU A 5 -8.74 -11.62 22.39
C LEU A 5 -7.55 -11.66 21.42
N SER A 6 -7.22 -12.85 20.97
CA SER A 6 -6.37 -13.07 19.80
C SER A 6 -7.05 -12.37 18.61
N TYR A 7 -6.67 -11.12 18.34
CA TYR A 7 -7.16 -10.38 17.19
C TYR A 7 -6.73 -11.12 15.92
N SER A 8 -7.72 -11.78 15.31
CA SER A 8 -7.60 -12.34 13.96
C SER A 8 -7.15 -11.21 13.02
N SER A 9 -6.22 -11.52 12.12
CA SER A 9 -5.53 -10.60 11.20
C SER A 9 -6.42 -9.92 10.13
N LYS A 10 -7.70 -9.68 10.44
CA LYS A 10 -8.76 -9.33 9.47
C LYS A 10 -9.21 -7.88 9.53
N PHE A 11 -9.12 -7.19 10.67
CA PHE A 11 -9.62 -5.82 10.82
C PHE A 11 -8.79 -5.03 11.84
N PHE A 12 -8.76 -3.70 11.70
CA PHE A 12 -8.24 -2.77 12.70
C PHE A 12 -9.27 -1.66 12.96
N ILE A 13 -9.18 -1.04 14.14
CA ILE A 13 -10.09 0.03 14.54
C ILE A 13 -9.36 1.37 14.35
N ILE A 14 -9.95 2.28 13.58
CA ILE A 14 -9.47 3.65 13.43
C ILE A 14 -10.63 4.58 13.75
N GLN A 15 -10.42 5.50 14.69
CA GLN A 15 -11.45 6.45 15.15
C GLN A 15 -12.77 5.79 15.62
N GLY A 16 -12.71 4.54 16.09
CA GLY A 16 -13.90 3.78 16.52
C GLY A 16 -14.58 2.95 15.42
N GLU A 17 -14.13 3.07 14.18
CA GLU A 17 -14.68 2.32 13.04
C GLU A 17 -13.87 1.05 12.73
N TYR A 18 -14.55 -0.03 12.39
CA TYR A 18 -13.93 -1.28 11.94
C TYR A 18 -13.55 -1.17 10.47
N ILE A 19 -12.25 -1.21 10.19
CA ILE A 19 -11.73 -1.14 8.83
C ILE A 19 -11.18 -2.50 8.41
N THR A 20 -11.61 -2.91 7.22
CA THR A 20 -11.09 -4.10 6.53
C THR A 20 -10.05 -3.65 5.51
N PRO A 21 -8.75 -3.94 5.70
CA PRO A 21 -7.73 -3.62 4.71
C PRO A 21 -8.04 -4.23 3.34
N GLU A 22 -8.66 -5.42 3.27
CA GLU A 22 -9.06 -6.05 1.99
C GLU A 22 -10.06 -5.21 1.19
N LYS A 23 -10.99 -4.52 1.85
CA LYS A 23 -11.95 -3.64 1.18
C LYS A 23 -11.21 -2.51 0.46
N ILE A 24 -10.26 -1.90 1.15
CA ILE A 24 -9.46 -0.77 0.63
C ILE A 24 -8.51 -1.26 -0.47
N GLU A 25 -7.86 -2.40 -0.26
CA GLU A 25 -6.99 -3.05 -1.24
C GLU A 25 -7.75 -3.34 -2.55
N ASN A 26 -8.95 -3.91 -2.45
CA ASN A 26 -9.83 -4.20 -3.59
C ASN A 26 -10.30 -2.94 -4.33
N VAL A 27 -10.31 -1.77 -3.68
CA VAL A 27 -10.62 -0.51 -4.37
C VAL A 27 -9.39 -0.01 -5.11
N TYR A 28 -8.26 0.09 -4.43
CA TYR A 28 -7.04 0.67 -5.00
C TYR A 28 -6.39 -0.18 -6.09
N ILE A 29 -6.64 -1.49 -6.16
CA ILE A 29 -6.17 -2.34 -7.27
C ILE A 29 -6.75 -1.94 -8.63
N HIS A 30 -7.79 -1.10 -8.66
CA HIS A 30 -8.30 -0.53 -9.91
C HIS A 30 -7.43 0.63 -10.46
N SER A 31 -6.40 1.05 -9.72
CA SER A 31 -5.39 1.97 -10.23
C SER A 31 -4.57 1.28 -11.29
N LYS A 32 -4.44 1.92 -12.46
CA LYS A 32 -3.59 1.42 -13.55
C LYS A 32 -2.13 1.24 -13.12
N PHE A 33 -1.70 1.95 -12.08
CA PHE A 33 -0.34 1.89 -11.59
C PHE A 33 -0.10 0.72 -10.64
N VAL A 34 -1.14 0.12 -10.04
CA VAL A 34 -1.00 -0.83 -8.94
C VAL A 34 -1.06 -2.25 -9.48
N ALA A 35 0.05 -2.98 -9.41
CA ALA A 35 0.07 -4.42 -9.71
C ALA A 35 -0.21 -5.25 -8.45
N GLN A 36 0.41 -4.90 -7.32
CA GLN A 36 0.16 -5.54 -6.03
C GLN A 36 0.10 -4.49 -4.92
N LEU A 37 -0.66 -4.78 -3.88
CA LEU A 37 -0.95 -3.83 -2.82
C LEU A 37 -1.07 -4.53 -1.46
N PHE A 38 -0.50 -3.89 -0.45
CA PHE A 38 -0.69 -4.27 0.94
C PHE A 38 -1.00 -3.03 1.77
N VAL A 39 -2.22 -2.96 2.31
CA VAL A 39 -2.64 -1.86 3.19
C VAL A 39 -2.37 -2.26 4.64
N HIS A 40 -1.69 -1.37 5.36
CA HIS A 40 -1.39 -1.54 6.77
C HIS A 40 -2.03 -0.43 7.61
N GLY A 41 -2.68 -0.87 8.69
CA GLY A 41 -3.16 -0.03 9.78
C GLY A 41 -2.63 -0.54 11.10
N GLU A 42 -2.25 0.38 11.98
CA GLU A 42 -1.85 0.10 13.35
C GLU A 42 -2.86 0.72 14.33
N SER A 43 -3.32 -0.04 15.33
CA SER A 43 -4.38 0.41 16.25
C SER A 43 -4.03 1.67 17.06
N LEU A 44 -2.74 1.96 17.21
CA LEU A 44 -2.24 3.16 17.90
C LEU A 44 -2.14 4.38 16.97
N LYS A 45 -2.41 4.20 15.67
CA LYS A 45 -2.27 5.21 14.63
C LYS A 45 -3.63 5.50 14.02
N SER A 46 -3.96 6.79 13.87
CA SER A 46 -5.22 7.23 13.28
C SER A 46 -5.20 7.24 11.75
N CYS A 47 -4.27 6.52 11.12
CA CYS A 47 -4.05 6.58 9.67
C CYS A 47 -3.54 5.26 9.09
N LEU A 48 -3.80 5.09 7.80
CA LEU A 48 -3.36 3.95 7.00
C LEU A 48 -2.17 4.31 6.14
N VAL A 49 -1.31 3.32 5.94
CA VAL A 49 -0.20 3.38 5.00
C VAL A 49 -0.25 2.16 4.09
N ALA A 50 0.34 2.23 2.92
CA ALA A 50 0.35 1.08 2.00
C ALA A 50 1.70 0.83 1.36
N ILE A 51 1.96 -0.45 1.08
CA ILE A 51 3.05 -0.90 0.22
C ILE A 51 2.45 -1.19 -1.15
N VAL A 52 2.99 -0.54 -2.18
CA VAL A 52 2.53 -0.63 -3.55
C VAL A 52 3.64 -1.23 -4.38
N VAL A 53 3.34 -2.31 -5.10
CA VAL A 53 4.18 -2.80 -6.19
C VAL A 53 3.54 -2.29 -7.47
N PRO A 54 4.20 -1.39 -8.22
CA PRO A 54 3.60 -0.83 -9.41
C PRO A 54 3.72 -1.78 -10.61
N ASP A 55 2.85 -1.58 -11.60
CA ASP A 55 3.02 -2.20 -12.92
C ASP A 55 4.17 -1.51 -13.66
N GLU A 56 5.21 -2.28 -13.99
CA GLU A 56 6.46 -1.78 -14.57
C GLU A 56 6.24 -1.08 -15.92
N GLU A 57 5.46 -1.68 -16.81
CA GLU A 57 5.22 -1.14 -18.14
C GLU A 57 4.41 0.16 -18.06
N VAL A 58 3.36 0.18 -17.25
CA VAL A 58 2.52 1.38 -17.06
C VAL A 58 3.31 2.50 -16.39
N LEU A 59 4.18 2.16 -15.44
CA LEU A 59 4.99 3.12 -14.72
C LEU A 59 6.01 3.80 -15.64
N LEU A 60 6.79 3.02 -16.40
CA LEU A 60 7.79 3.52 -17.35
C LEU A 60 7.17 4.45 -18.39
N LYS A 61 6.02 4.05 -18.95
CA LYS A 61 5.30 4.87 -19.92
C LYS A 61 4.79 6.17 -19.30
N SER A 62 4.14 6.09 -18.14
CA SER A 62 3.55 7.26 -17.50
C SER A 62 4.60 8.22 -16.95
N SER A 63 5.75 7.74 -16.48
CA SER A 63 6.86 8.60 -16.05
C SER A 63 7.47 9.37 -17.22
N ALA A 64 7.58 8.73 -18.39
CA ALA A 64 8.01 9.41 -19.61
C ALA A 64 6.99 10.48 -20.04
N ASP A 65 5.71 10.12 -20.13
CA ASP A 65 4.66 10.99 -20.66
C ASP A 65 4.31 12.17 -19.73
N ILE A 66 4.31 11.94 -18.41
CA ILE A 66 3.79 12.91 -17.41
C ILE A 66 4.92 13.66 -16.72
N LEU A 67 6.01 12.97 -16.39
CA LEU A 67 7.12 13.54 -15.60
C LEU A 67 8.33 13.92 -16.48
N ASN A 68 8.31 13.62 -17.78
CA ASN A 68 9.45 13.76 -18.69
C ASN A 68 10.72 13.04 -18.18
N ILE A 69 10.53 11.90 -17.51
CA ILE A 69 11.62 11.06 -17.01
C ILE A 69 11.84 9.93 -18.02
N HIS A 70 13.01 9.92 -18.66
CA HIS A 70 13.39 8.95 -19.68
C HIS A 70 14.65 8.18 -19.27
N ASP A 71 14.80 6.96 -19.78
CA ASP A 71 15.98 6.10 -19.59
C ASP A 71 16.36 5.82 -18.13
N VAL A 72 15.35 5.76 -17.25
CA VAL A 72 15.51 5.46 -15.83
C VAL A 72 15.07 4.03 -15.57
N SER A 73 15.81 3.32 -14.71
CA SER A 73 15.45 1.95 -14.32
C SER A 73 14.17 1.91 -13.48
N PHE A 74 13.49 0.76 -13.49
CA PHE A 74 12.28 0.55 -12.68
C PHE A 74 12.51 0.80 -11.19
N GLU A 75 13.66 0.40 -10.66
CA GLU A 75 14.05 0.55 -9.26
C GLU A 75 14.24 2.03 -8.87
N GLU A 76 14.86 2.81 -9.76
CA GLU A 76 15.03 4.26 -9.59
C GLU A 76 13.68 4.99 -9.66
N LEU A 77 12.77 4.56 -10.54
CA LEU A 77 11.40 5.10 -10.60
C LEU A 77 10.64 4.81 -9.30
N CYS A 78 10.75 3.60 -8.75
CA CYS A 78 10.13 3.26 -7.46
C CYS A 78 10.65 4.12 -6.30
N SER A 79 11.92 4.54 -6.38
CA SER A 79 12.54 5.42 -5.38
C SER A 79 12.24 6.91 -5.60
N ASN A 80 11.61 7.27 -6.72
CA ASN A 80 11.37 8.65 -7.10
C ASN A 80 10.15 9.25 -6.38
N LYS A 81 10.32 10.43 -5.79
CA LYS A 81 9.28 11.13 -5.03
C LYS A 81 8.09 11.58 -5.89
N GLU A 82 8.34 12.02 -7.12
CA GLU A 82 7.29 12.46 -8.04
C GLU A 82 6.46 11.26 -8.53
N VAL A 83 7.11 10.12 -8.79
CA VAL A 83 6.44 8.87 -9.12
C VAL A 83 5.56 8.41 -7.95
N LYS A 84 6.11 8.37 -6.73
CA LYS A 84 5.34 8.08 -5.52
C LYS A 84 4.13 9.00 -5.37
N LYS A 85 4.29 10.30 -5.61
CA LYS A 85 3.20 11.29 -5.52
C LYS A 85 2.14 11.05 -6.59
N MET A 86 2.54 10.75 -7.82
CA MET A 86 1.63 10.44 -8.93
C MET A 86 0.76 9.23 -8.60
N ILE A 87 1.36 8.12 -8.14
CA ILE A 87 0.64 6.91 -7.74
C ILE A 87 -0.32 7.21 -6.59
N LEU A 88 0.15 7.91 -5.56
CA LEU A 88 -0.68 8.26 -4.40
C LEU A 88 -1.91 9.08 -4.80
N VAL A 89 -1.75 10.08 -5.67
CA VAL A 89 -2.87 10.92 -6.13
C VAL A 89 -3.90 10.08 -6.87
N ASP A 90 -3.47 9.22 -7.78
CA ASP A 90 -4.37 8.34 -8.54
C ASP A 90 -5.14 7.38 -7.61
N MET A 91 -4.44 6.74 -6.66
CA MET A 91 -5.06 5.88 -5.66
C MET A 91 -6.12 6.63 -4.84
N LEU A 92 -5.79 7.82 -4.32
CA LEU A 92 -6.72 8.63 -3.53
C LEU A 92 -7.97 9.02 -4.32
N ASP A 93 -7.82 9.36 -5.59
CA ASP A 93 -8.95 9.72 -6.44
C ASP A 93 -9.85 8.51 -6.77
N ILE A 94 -9.27 7.33 -7.00
CA ILE A 94 -10.02 6.08 -7.11
C ILE A 94 -10.77 5.77 -5.82
N GLY A 95 -10.10 5.92 -4.68
CA GLY A 95 -10.72 5.72 -3.37
C GLY A 95 -11.93 6.64 -3.17
N LYS A 96 -11.79 7.93 -3.50
CA LYS A 96 -12.90 8.90 -3.39
C LYS A 96 -14.06 8.53 -4.31
N LYS A 97 -13.77 8.17 -5.57
CA LYS A 97 -14.80 7.76 -6.56
C LYS A 97 -15.53 6.49 -6.11
N ALA A 98 -14.85 5.58 -5.44
CA ALA A 98 -15.44 4.37 -4.86
C ALA A 98 -16.15 4.59 -3.51
N GLY A 99 -16.16 5.82 -2.99
CA GLY A 99 -16.83 6.17 -1.74
C GLY A 99 -16.05 5.84 -0.46
N LEU A 100 -14.73 5.62 -0.53
CA LEU A 100 -13.91 5.45 0.66
C LEU A 100 -13.91 6.73 1.49
N CYS A 101 -14.21 6.60 2.78
CA CYS A 101 -14.18 7.73 3.71
C CYS A 101 -12.74 8.23 3.93
N SER A 102 -12.59 9.47 4.38
CA SER A 102 -11.27 10.10 4.61
C SER A 102 -10.34 9.33 5.56
N PHE A 103 -10.91 8.53 6.47
CA PHE A 103 -10.18 7.67 7.41
C PHE A 103 -9.82 6.29 6.82
N GLU A 104 -10.49 5.85 5.76
CA GLU A 104 -10.15 4.65 4.98
C GLU A 104 -9.07 4.94 3.92
N GLN A 105 -8.79 6.23 3.65
CA GLN A 105 -7.77 6.65 2.70
C GLN A 105 -6.37 6.51 3.29
N VAL A 106 -5.45 5.90 2.54
CA VAL A 106 -4.03 5.86 2.92
C VAL A 106 -3.44 7.27 2.96
N LYS A 107 -2.60 7.55 3.94
CA LYS A 107 -1.93 8.84 4.12
C LYS A 107 -0.53 8.88 3.52
N ASP A 108 0.12 7.73 3.42
CA ASP A 108 1.41 7.60 2.76
C ASP A 108 1.54 6.21 2.11
N ILE A 109 2.41 6.12 1.10
CA ILE A 109 2.74 4.87 0.42
C ILE A 109 4.25 4.65 0.32
N TYR A 110 4.65 3.39 0.27
CA TYR A 110 5.98 2.99 -0.17
C TYR A 110 5.84 2.25 -1.50
N VAL A 111 6.59 2.69 -2.50
CA VAL A 111 6.61 2.07 -3.82
C VAL A 111 7.78 1.09 -3.84
N SER A 112 7.47 -0.20 -4.00
CA SER A 112 8.45 -1.28 -3.98
C SER A 112 8.65 -1.81 -5.39
N SER A 113 9.91 -1.95 -5.80
CA SER A 113 10.26 -2.69 -7.01
C SER A 113 10.23 -4.21 -6.81
N GLU A 114 10.13 -4.69 -5.56
CA GLU A 114 10.10 -6.11 -5.25
C GLU A 114 8.65 -6.63 -5.30
N GLN A 115 8.40 -7.61 -6.16
CA GLN A 115 7.10 -8.27 -6.23
C GLN A 115 6.86 -9.17 -5.01
N PHE A 116 5.59 -9.28 -4.60
CA PHE A 116 5.17 -10.28 -3.64
C PHE A 116 5.06 -11.62 -4.37
N THR A 117 5.79 -12.63 -3.91
CA THR A 117 5.80 -13.95 -4.54
C THR A 117 5.60 -15.05 -3.51
N VAL A 118 5.40 -16.29 -3.97
CA VAL A 118 5.33 -17.44 -3.07
C VAL A 118 6.75 -17.79 -2.58
N GLU A 119 7.74 -17.57 -3.45
CA GLU A 119 9.15 -17.86 -3.26
C GLU A 119 9.78 -16.98 -2.17
N ASN A 120 9.44 -15.69 -2.12
CA ASN A 120 9.88 -14.79 -1.03
C ASN A 120 9.00 -14.86 0.21
N ASP A 121 8.12 -15.87 0.31
CA ASP A 121 7.22 -16.12 1.44
C ASP A 121 6.28 -14.94 1.75
N LEU A 122 6.03 -14.04 0.78
CA LEU A 122 5.10 -12.92 0.93
C LEU A 122 3.68 -13.27 0.48
N LEU A 123 3.53 -14.27 -0.38
CA LEU A 123 2.24 -14.83 -0.79
C LEU A 123 2.02 -16.24 -0.24
N THR A 124 0.75 -16.58 -0.05
CA THR A 124 0.28 -17.96 0.09
C THR A 124 0.34 -18.70 -1.25
N PRO A 125 0.30 -20.05 -1.27
CA PRO A 125 0.20 -20.80 -2.52
C PRO A 125 -1.02 -20.40 -3.38
N THR A 126 -2.07 -19.84 -2.77
CA THR A 126 -3.24 -19.29 -3.45
C THR A 126 -3.09 -17.82 -3.84
N LEU A 127 -1.86 -17.30 -3.89
CA LEU A 127 -1.50 -15.93 -4.28
C LEU A 127 -2.10 -14.80 -3.40
N LYS A 128 -2.61 -15.14 -2.22
CA LYS A 128 -3.05 -14.15 -1.22
C LYS A 128 -1.88 -13.68 -0.38
N GLY A 129 -1.78 -12.38 -0.12
CA GLY A 129 -0.75 -11.79 0.72
C GLY A 129 -0.72 -12.33 2.15
N LYS A 130 0.44 -12.82 2.59
CA LYS A 130 0.70 -13.22 3.98
C LYS A 130 0.94 -11.96 4.82
N ARG A 131 -0.13 -11.32 5.30
CA ARG A 131 -0.07 -10.04 6.04
C ARG A 131 0.99 -9.97 7.13
N ARG A 132 1.18 -11.05 7.91
CA ARG A 132 2.21 -11.12 8.96
C ARG A 132 3.63 -11.02 8.37
N ASN A 133 3.87 -11.68 7.25
CA ASN A 133 5.17 -11.70 6.59
C ASN A 133 5.43 -10.39 5.86
N LEU A 134 4.43 -9.88 5.12
CA LEU A 134 4.49 -8.54 4.50
C LEU A 134 4.79 -7.45 5.52
N LYS A 135 4.11 -7.45 6.68
CA LYS A 135 4.40 -6.52 7.78
C LYS A 135 5.84 -6.65 8.28
N LYS A 136 6.36 -7.88 8.42
CA LYS A 136 7.71 -8.12 8.91
C LYS A 136 8.77 -7.68 7.89
N HIS A 137 8.55 -7.99 6.61
CA HIS A 137 9.44 -7.65 5.51
C HIS A 137 9.56 -6.14 5.32
N PHE A 138 8.44 -5.43 5.30
CA PHE A 138 8.39 -3.98 5.11
C PHE A 138 8.37 -3.18 6.43
N ALA A 139 8.82 -3.77 7.54
CA ALA A 139 8.69 -3.16 8.87
C ALA A 139 9.38 -1.79 8.96
N ILE A 140 10.54 -1.64 8.31
CA ILE A 140 11.33 -0.40 8.30
C ILE A 140 10.56 0.70 7.53
N GLN A 141 10.11 0.38 6.32
CA GLN A 141 9.39 1.29 5.44
C GLN A 141 8.06 1.75 6.08
N ILE A 142 7.34 0.82 6.71
CA ILE A 142 6.11 1.13 7.46
C ILE A 142 6.41 2.08 8.62
N ALA A 143 7.47 1.82 9.39
CA ALA A 143 7.86 2.68 10.51
C ALA A 143 8.26 4.09 10.03
N GLU A 144 9.01 4.19 8.92
CA GLU A 144 9.37 5.47 8.32
C GLU A 144 8.17 6.29 7.86
N MET A 145 7.21 5.66 7.18
CA MET A 145 5.97 6.33 6.76
C MET A 145 5.23 6.89 7.98
N TYR A 146 5.04 6.07 9.03
CA TYR A 146 4.40 6.54 10.25
C TYR A 146 5.20 7.61 11.01
N SER A 147 6.52 7.65 10.87
CA SER A 147 7.35 8.70 11.48
C SER A 147 7.19 10.05 10.75
N LYS A 148 6.95 10.03 9.44
CA LYS A 148 6.72 11.24 8.62
C LYS A 148 5.32 11.83 8.81
N LEU A 149 4.38 11.03 9.32
CA LEU A 149 2.99 11.41 9.56
C LEU A 149 2.72 11.88 11.02
N LYS A 150 3.76 11.96 11.85
CA LYS A 150 3.66 12.47 13.23
C LYS A 150 3.62 14.00 13.27
#